data_AF-A0A383AWN3-F1
#
_entry.id   AF-A0A383AWN3-F1
#
_cell.length_a   1.000
_cell.length_b   1.000
_cell.length_c   1.000
_cell.angle_alpha   90.00
_cell.angle_beta   90.00
_cell.angle_gamma   90.00
#
_symmetry.space_group_name_H-M   'P 1'
#
loop_
_entity.id
_entity.type
_entity.pdbx_description
1 polymer ?
#
loop_
_entity_poly.entity_id
_entity_poly.type
_entity_poly.pdbx_seq_one_letter_code
_entity_poly.pdbx_strand_id
1 'polypeptide(L)'
;MTHRVAVLDKELCQPKKCGLECIKYCPVNKSGADCIVLNEETKKAQIDEDICNGCGICVKVCPFEAITIVNLATELATDKIHQYGQNSFRLYKLPTPKKGEVIGLLGRNGMGKSTAINILSGNLKPNLGKFDEPPEWDEILKFYSGTELKSHFEKIKDGQISASIKPQQVYNIAKVFDGTGKELLEKYDERGITNQLIKTLDLENSVDQNVKELSGGELQRLAVAVTSVKDAD
;
A
#
# COMPACT_ATOMS: atom_id res chain seq x y z
N MET A 1 7.61 0.33 27.53
CA MET A 1 8.31 1.42 26.83
C MET A 1 7.42 1.88 25.69
N THR A 2 7.17 3.17 25.53
CA THR A 2 6.37 3.70 24.41
C THR A 2 7.11 3.45 23.10
N HIS A 3 6.45 2.81 22.13
CA HIS A 3 7.05 2.59 20.82
C HIS A 3 6.86 3.85 19.97
N ARG A 4 7.94 4.34 19.38
CA ARG A 4 7.94 5.61 18.64
C ARG A 4 8.08 5.33 17.16
N VAL A 5 7.24 5.97 16.38
CA VAL A 5 7.21 5.83 14.93
C VAL A 5 7.51 7.21 14.35
N ALA A 6 8.68 7.32 13.73
CA ALA A 6 9.07 8.44 12.92
C ALA A 6 8.85 8.11 11.44
N VAL A 7 8.05 8.92 10.75
CA VAL A 7 7.83 8.81 9.31
C VAL A 7 8.34 10.09 8.66
N LEU A 8 9.06 9.93 7.56
CA LEU A 8 9.54 10.99 6.71
C LEU A 8 8.89 10.86 5.31
N ASP A 9 8.17 11.89 4.91
CA ASP A 9 7.80 12.08 3.52
C ASP A 9 9.04 12.53 2.73
N LYS A 10 9.58 11.61 1.92
CA LYS A 10 10.80 11.85 1.14
C LYS A 10 10.59 12.88 0.04
N GLU A 11 9.37 13.05 -0.47
CA GLU A 11 9.05 14.02 -1.52
C GLU A 11 9.04 15.43 -0.95
N LEU A 12 8.43 15.61 0.23
CA LEU A 12 8.38 16.90 0.93
C LEU A 12 9.71 17.27 1.59
N CYS A 13 10.54 16.30 1.98
CA CYS A 13 11.82 16.57 2.63
C CYS A 13 12.80 17.26 1.67
N GLN A 14 13.07 18.55 1.89
CA GLN A 14 14.00 19.36 1.07
C GLN A 14 15.18 19.93 1.91
N PRO A 15 16.17 19.09 2.31
CA PRO A 15 17.28 19.50 3.17
C PRO A 15 18.07 20.72 2.69
N LYS A 16 18.25 20.85 1.37
CA LYS A 16 18.95 21.98 0.74
C LYS A 16 18.23 23.33 0.91
N LYS A 17 16.91 23.31 1.19
CA LYS A 17 16.07 24.51 1.30
C LYS A 17 15.70 24.86 2.75
N CYS A 18 15.67 23.89 3.67
CA CYS A 18 15.36 24.17 5.08
C CYS A 18 16.61 24.39 5.96
N GLY A 19 17.83 24.17 5.46
CA GLY A 19 19.03 24.34 6.27
C GLY A 19 19.14 23.36 7.44
N LEU A 20 18.54 22.16 7.33
CA LEU A 20 18.63 21.07 8.30
C LEU A 20 18.06 21.38 9.70
N GLU A 21 16.98 22.14 9.77
CA GLU A 21 16.36 22.55 11.03
C GLU A 21 16.00 21.37 11.95
N CYS A 22 15.49 20.27 11.40
CA CYS A 22 15.17 19.08 12.21
C CYS A 22 16.39 18.53 12.96
N ILE A 23 17.57 18.53 12.34
CA ILE A 23 18.85 18.10 12.95
C ILE A 23 19.31 19.14 13.98
N LYS A 24 19.33 20.43 13.59
CA LYS A 24 19.82 21.53 14.44
C LYS A 24 19.02 21.74 15.72
N TYR A 25 17.70 21.57 15.66
CA TYR A 25 16.80 21.83 16.78
C TYR A 25 16.43 20.58 17.57
N CYS A 26 16.81 19.37 17.11
CA CYS A 26 16.59 18.15 17.87
C CYS A 26 17.33 18.21 19.22
N PRO A 27 16.64 18.12 20.38
CA PRO A 27 17.30 18.14 21.67
C PRO A 27 18.30 17.00 21.86
N VAL A 28 17.97 15.83 21.32
CA VAL A 28 18.80 14.62 21.43
C VAL A 28 20.12 14.80 20.67
N ASN A 29 20.08 15.40 19.49
CA ASN A 29 21.30 15.82 18.77
C ASN A 29 22.09 16.87 19.55
N LYS A 30 21.43 17.86 20.15
CA LYS A 30 22.11 18.87 20.97
C LYS A 30 22.79 18.28 22.21
N SER A 31 22.28 17.17 22.73
CA SER A 31 22.89 16.40 23.81
C SER A 31 24.06 15.52 23.35
N GLY A 32 24.40 15.51 22.06
CA GLY A 32 25.57 14.82 21.52
C GLY A 32 25.29 13.44 20.92
N ALA A 33 24.02 13.03 20.77
CA ALA A 33 23.65 11.74 20.16
C ALA A 33 23.08 11.91 18.75
N ASP A 34 23.37 10.98 17.84
CA ASP A 34 22.97 11.06 16.43
C ASP A 34 21.51 10.60 16.19
N CYS A 35 20.55 11.29 16.81
CA CYS A 35 19.13 10.93 16.69
C CYS A 35 18.55 11.26 15.31
N ILE A 36 18.88 12.41 14.72
CA ILE A 36 18.50 12.76 13.34
C ILE A 36 19.76 13.05 12.54
N VAL A 37 20.01 12.29 11.48
CA VAL A 37 21.17 12.44 10.60
C VAL A 37 20.74 12.73 9.17
N LEU A 38 21.66 13.28 8.37
CA LEU A 38 21.47 13.37 6.93
C LEU A 38 21.98 12.06 6.31
N ASN A 39 21.08 11.23 5.78
CA ASN A 39 21.46 10.00 5.11
C ASN A 39 22.27 10.31 3.85
N GLU A 40 23.43 9.69 3.70
CA GLU A 40 24.39 10.02 2.64
C GLU A 40 23.95 9.59 1.25
N GLU A 41 23.18 8.50 1.14
CA GLU A 41 22.72 7.95 -0.14
C GLU A 41 21.50 8.71 -0.66
N THR A 42 20.48 8.85 0.19
CA THR A 42 19.21 9.49 -0.18
C THR A 42 19.29 11.01 -0.15
N LYS A 43 20.29 11.58 0.56
CA LYS A 43 20.40 13.00 0.88
C LYS A 43 19.14 13.55 1.57
N LYS A 44 18.43 12.71 2.33
CA LYS A 44 17.25 13.04 3.13
C LYS A 44 17.56 12.90 4.61
N ALA A 45 16.74 13.51 5.46
CA ALA A 45 16.84 13.28 6.90
C ALA A 45 16.56 11.80 7.21
N GLN A 46 17.13 11.29 8.29
CA GLN A 46 16.87 9.94 8.81
C GLN A 46 16.82 10.04 10.32
N ILE A 47 15.81 9.44 10.93
CA ILE A 47 15.52 9.53 12.35
C ILE A 47 15.71 8.15 12.97
N ASP A 48 16.61 8.05 13.93
CA ASP A 48 16.79 6.87 14.77
C ASP A 48 15.68 6.84 15.83
N GLU A 49 14.83 5.82 15.77
CA GLU A 49 13.66 5.67 16.64
C GLU A 49 14.00 5.19 18.05
N ASP A 50 15.15 4.53 18.21
CA ASP A 50 15.61 4.00 19.51
C ASP A 50 16.19 5.13 20.38
N ILE A 51 16.87 6.09 19.74
CA ILE A 51 17.44 7.26 20.42
C ILE A 51 16.42 8.41 20.53
N CYS A 52 15.50 8.53 19.57
CA CYS A 52 14.49 9.60 19.56
C CYS A 52 13.61 9.54 20.81
N ASN A 53 13.50 10.65 21.53
CA ASN A 53 12.65 10.75 22.72
C ASN A 53 11.17 11.07 22.40
N GLY A 54 10.84 11.37 21.15
CA GLY A 54 9.48 11.66 20.70
C GLY A 54 8.96 13.06 21.05
N CYS A 55 9.85 14.04 21.34
CA CYS A 55 9.44 15.40 21.72
C CYS A 55 8.69 16.19 20.63
N GLY A 56 8.77 15.77 19.37
CA GLY A 56 8.06 16.39 18.24
C GLY A 56 8.58 17.77 17.81
N ILE A 57 9.74 18.23 18.31
CA ILE A 57 10.33 19.51 17.89
C ILE A 57 10.66 19.49 16.40
N CYS A 58 11.24 18.39 15.90
CA CYS A 58 11.56 18.22 14.48
C CYS A 58 10.33 18.35 13.56
N VAL A 59 9.14 17.96 14.02
CA VAL A 59 7.87 18.11 13.30
C VAL A 59 7.52 19.60 13.19
N LYS A 60 7.55 20.32 14.32
CA LYS A 60 7.16 21.74 14.41
C LYS A 60 8.09 22.66 13.65
N VAL A 61 9.39 22.37 13.65
CA VAL A 61 10.39 23.19 12.96
C VAL A 61 10.55 22.82 11.49
N CYS A 62 9.91 21.76 10.98
CA CYS A 62 10.05 21.40 9.58
C CYS A 62 9.17 22.33 8.72
N PRO A 63 9.74 23.18 7.84
CA PRO A 63 8.96 24.13 7.05
C PRO A 63 8.19 23.46 5.90
N PHE A 64 8.44 22.17 5.64
CA PHE A 64 7.80 21.38 4.60
C PHE A 64 6.83 20.33 5.16
N GLU A 65 6.63 20.29 6.48
CA GLU A 65 5.77 19.30 7.15
C GLU A 65 6.13 17.85 6.80
N ALA A 66 7.39 17.60 6.46
CA ALA A 66 7.85 16.32 5.94
C ALA A 66 8.00 15.23 7.02
N ILE A 67 7.96 15.59 8.31
CA ILE A 67 8.23 14.67 9.42
C ILE A 67 6.94 14.46 10.22
N THR A 68 6.59 13.22 10.48
CA THR A 68 5.53 12.83 11.42
C THR A 68 6.12 11.97 12.53
N ILE A 69 5.84 12.31 13.79
CA ILE A 69 6.21 11.51 14.96
C ILE A 69 4.92 11.04 15.63
N VAL A 70 4.77 9.74 15.80
CA VAL A 70 3.64 9.11 16.50
C VAL A 70 4.17 8.28 17.67
N ASN A 71 3.63 8.51 18.86
CA ASN A 71 3.87 7.68 20.03
C ASN A 71 2.78 6.60 20.08
N LEU A 72 3.14 5.36 19.72
CA LEU A 72 2.21 4.23 19.73
C LEU A 72 2.23 3.50 21.08
N ALA A 73 1.08 2.93 21.42
CA ALA A 73 1.01 1.91 22.47
C ALA A 73 1.85 0.70 22.05
N THR A 74 2.54 0.09 23.02
CA THR A 74 3.47 -1.03 22.79
C THR A 74 2.82 -2.20 22.05
N GLU A 75 1.54 -2.47 22.29
CA GLU A 75 0.79 -3.57 21.65
C GLU A 75 0.62 -3.38 20.14
N LEU A 76 0.52 -2.14 19.63
CA LEU A 76 0.44 -1.90 18.20
C LEU A 76 1.80 -2.07 17.50
N ALA A 77 2.89 -1.95 18.24
CA ALA A 77 4.25 -2.11 17.70
C ALA A 77 4.54 -3.55 17.27
N THR A 78 3.94 -4.53 17.95
CA THR A 78 4.14 -5.96 17.68
C THR A 78 3.37 -6.46 16.46
N ASP A 79 2.37 -5.69 15.99
CA ASP A 79 1.49 -6.06 14.87
C ASP A 79 1.92 -5.44 13.54
N LYS A 80 3.22 -5.16 13.39
CA LYS A 80 3.77 -4.57 12.16
C LYS A 80 3.79 -5.63 11.05
N ILE A 81 3.04 -5.37 9.99
CA ILE A 81 2.87 -6.33 8.87
C ILE A 81 3.81 -6.03 7.72
N HIS A 82 3.99 -4.74 7.40
CA HIS A 82 4.83 -4.31 6.31
C HIS A 82 5.45 -2.94 6.56
N GLN A 83 6.70 -2.75 6.13
CA GLN A 83 7.41 -1.48 6.15
C GLN A 83 8.23 -1.34 4.86
N TYR A 84 8.17 -0.20 4.18
CA TYR A 84 8.86 -0.01 2.89
C TYR A 84 10.34 0.36 3.01
N GLY A 85 10.82 0.64 4.22
CA GLY A 85 12.13 1.23 4.47
C GLY A 85 12.20 1.98 5.79
N GLN A 86 13.39 2.46 6.14
CA GLN A 86 13.58 3.31 7.32
C GLN A 86 12.80 4.63 7.21
N ASN A 87 12.14 5.00 8.31
CA ASN A 87 11.22 6.15 8.42
C ASN A 87 10.17 6.24 7.29
N SER A 88 9.75 5.12 6.73
CA SER A 88 8.75 5.08 5.66
C SER A 88 7.37 4.68 6.19
N PHE A 89 6.40 4.59 5.27
CA PHE A 89 5.08 4.06 5.58
C PHE A 89 5.15 2.66 6.20
N ARG A 90 4.31 2.43 7.20
CA ARG A 90 4.19 1.16 7.93
C ARG A 90 2.73 0.75 7.98
N LEU A 91 2.47 -0.51 7.65
CA LEU A 91 1.15 -1.11 7.79
C LEU A 91 1.10 -1.95 9.07
N TYR A 92 0.07 -1.72 9.88
CA TYR A 92 -0.23 -2.48 11.09
C TYR A 92 -1.57 -3.18 10.93
N LYS A 93 -1.62 -4.45 11.32
CA LYS A 93 -2.76 -5.36 11.15
C LYS A 93 -3.21 -5.53 9.69
N LEU A 94 -4.01 -6.56 9.47
CA LEU A 94 -4.72 -6.79 8.20
C LEU A 94 -6.15 -7.21 8.51
N PRO A 95 -7.13 -6.82 7.69
CA PRO A 95 -8.43 -7.45 7.74
C PRO A 95 -8.30 -8.92 7.28
N THR A 96 -9.13 -9.78 7.82
CA THR A 96 -9.18 -11.18 7.40
C THR A 96 -10.23 -11.34 6.30
N PRO A 97 -9.87 -11.84 5.10
CA PRO A 97 -10.84 -12.10 4.04
C PRO A 97 -11.78 -13.25 4.43
N LYS A 98 -13.08 -13.06 4.21
CA LYS A 98 -14.12 -14.05 4.52
C LYS A 98 -14.90 -14.41 3.26
N LYS A 99 -15.00 -15.70 2.97
CA LYS A 99 -15.71 -16.19 1.79
C LYS A 99 -17.21 -15.94 1.94
N GLY A 100 -17.83 -15.42 0.88
CA GLY A 100 -19.26 -15.10 0.85
C GLY A 100 -19.64 -13.76 1.49
N GLU A 101 -18.68 -13.00 2.01
CA GLU A 101 -18.90 -11.69 2.60
C GLU A 101 -18.19 -10.60 1.80
N VAL A 102 -18.78 -9.39 1.80
CA VAL A 102 -18.14 -8.19 1.23
C VAL A 102 -17.52 -7.38 2.36
N ILE A 103 -16.20 -7.22 2.32
CA ILE A 103 -15.45 -6.46 3.34
C ILE A 103 -15.21 -5.03 2.85
N GLY A 104 -15.75 -4.06 3.59
CA GLY A 104 -15.51 -2.65 3.34
C GLY A 104 -14.21 -2.16 3.97
N LEU A 105 -13.31 -1.59 3.15
CA LEU A 105 -12.07 -0.95 3.60
C LEU A 105 -12.18 0.57 3.52
N LEU A 106 -12.43 1.21 4.67
CA LEU A 106 -12.61 2.67 4.78
C LEU A 106 -11.40 3.33 5.45
N GLY A 107 -11.01 4.50 4.95
CA GLY A 107 -9.91 5.28 5.50
C GLY A 107 -9.46 6.38 4.55
N ARG A 108 -8.67 7.32 5.03
CA ARG A 108 -8.09 8.40 4.19
C ARG A 108 -7.08 7.82 3.19
N ASN A 109 -6.72 8.59 2.17
CA ASN A 109 -5.62 8.24 1.27
C ASN A 109 -4.31 8.16 2.08
N GLY A 110 -3.41 7.26 1.69
CA GLY A 110 -2.15 7.05 2.41
C GLY A 110 -2.25 6.20 3.69
N MET A 111 -3.43 5.69 4.06
CA MET A 111 -3.59 4.84 5.26
C MET A 111 -3.25 3.35 5.04
N GLY A 112 -2.74 2.98 3.86
CA GLY A 112 -2.33 1.60 3.57
C GLY A 112 -3.43 0.68 3.02
N LYS A 113 -4.57 1.21 2.58
CA LYS A 113 -5.65 0.41 1.95
C LYS A 113 -5.14 -0.41 0.76
N SER A 114 -4.45 0.26 -0.17
CA SER A 114 -3.88 -0.41 -1.36
C SER A 114 -2.78 -1.40 -0.98
N THR A 115 -1.95 -1.09 0.03
CA THR A 115 -0.92 -2.00 0.55
C THR A 115 -1.55 -3.26 1.15
N ALA A 116 -2.63 -3.11 1.92
CA ALA A 116 -3.37 -4.25 2.49
C ALA A 116 -3.96 -5.14 1.39
N ILE A 117 -4.58 -4.55 0.36
CA ILE A 117 -5.10 -5.28 -0.80
C ILE A 117 -3.97 -6.03 -1.52
N ASN A 118 -2.82 -5.39 -1.76
CA ASN A 118 -1.67 -6.03 -2.42
C ASN A 118 -1.11 -7.22 -1.61
N ILE A 119 -1.10 -7.13 -0.28
CA ILE A 119 -0.67 -8.24 0.57
C ILE A 119 -1.68 -9.38 0.54
N LEU A 120 -2.96 -9.08 0.71
CA LEU A 120 -4.02 -10.09 0.71
C LEU A 120 -4.24 -10.76 -0.64
N SER A 121 -3.78 -10.14 -1.73
CA SER A 121 -3.82 -10.71 -3.09
C SER A 121 -2.52 -11.41 -3.50
N GLY A 122 -1.51 -11.46 -2.63
CA GLY A 122 -0.22 -12.08 -2.95
C GLY A 122 0.71 -11.24 -3.83
N ASN A 123 0.29 -10.06 -4.29
CA ASN A 123 1.13 -9.13 -5.07
C ASN A 123 2.25 -8.49 -4.26
N LEU A 124 2.18 -8.53 -2.93
CA LEU A 124 3.21 -8.02 -2.01
C LEU A 124 3.40 -8.98 -0.83
N LYS A 125 4.58 -9.60 -0.72
CA LYS A 125 4.95 -10.42 0.45
C LYS A 125 5.07 -9.50 1.69
N PRO A 126 4.37 -9.79 2.82
CA PRO A 126 4.55 -9.01 4.04
C PRO A 126 5.97 -9.25 4.58
N ASN A 127 6.63 -8.21 5.08
CA ASN A 127 7.99 -8.32 5.59
C ASN A 127 8.08 -8.25 7.12
N LEU A 128 6.93 -8.17 7.80
CA LEU A 128 6.82 -8.08 9.26
C LEU A 128 7.68 -6.94 9.86
N GLY A 129 7.91 -5.88 9.07
CA GLY A 129 8.77 -4.77 9.44
C GLY A 129 10.26 -4.94 9.20
N LYS A 130 10.72 -6.14 8.84
CA LYS A 130 12.11 -6.43 8.48
C LYS A 130 12.31 -6.09 6.99
N PHE A 131 12.50 -4.82 6.66
CA PHE A 131 12.60 -4.38 5.27
C PHE A 131 13.98 -4.61 4.64
N ASP A 132 15.05 -4.64 5.46
CA ASP A 132 16.42 -4.92 4.99
C ASP A 132 16.63 -6.42 4.73
N GLU A 133 16.09 -7.26 5.61
CA GLU A 133 16.13 -8.72 5.50
C GLU A 133 14.71 -9.30 5.64
N PRO A 134 13.89 -9.25 4.56
CA PRO A 134 12.52 -9.74 4.60
C PRO A 134 12.44 -11.25 4.90
N PRO A 135 11.56 -11.69 5.82
CA PRO A 135 11.41 -13.09 6.16
C PRO A 135 10.88 -13.93 5.00
N GLU A 136 11.17 -15.23 5.04
CA GLU A 136 10.54 -16.21 4.17
C GLU A 136 9.15 -16.62 4.65
N TRP A 137 8.39 -17.27 3.77
CA TRP A 137 6.99 -17.64 4.06
C TRP A 137 6.84 -18.46 5.35
N ASP A 138 7.78 -19.34 5.68
CA ASP A 138 7.68 -20.17 6.87
C ASP A 138 7.71 -19.33 8.18
N GLU A 139 8.49 -18.26 8.21
CA GLU A 139 8.47 -17.29 9.32
C GLU A 139 7.16 -16.50 9.36
N ILE A 140 6.65 -16.08 8.20
CA ILE A 140 5.37 -15.35 8.09
C ILE A 140 4.22 -16.23 8.58
N LEU A 141 4.15 -17.49 8.16
CA LEU A 141 3.13 -18.44 8.59
C LEU A 141 3.21 -18.75 10.08
N LYS A 142 4.42 -18.79 10.64
CA LYS A 142 4.63 -18.93 12.08
C LYS A 142 4.11 -17.72 12.85
N PHE A 143 4.33 -16.50 12.34
CA PHE A 143 3.81 -15.26 12.94
C PHE A 143 2.28 -15.26 13.00
N TYR A 144 1.61 -15.76 11.97
CA TYR A 144 0.14 -15.85 11.91
C TYR A 144 -0.44 -17.12 12.54
N SER A 145 0.35 -17.92 13.27
CA SER A 145 -0.11 -19.17 13.87
C SER A 145 -1.31 -18.98 14.79
N GLY A 146 -2.35 -19.80 14.60
CA GLY A 146 -3.60 -19.70 15.35
C GLY A 146 -4.59 -18.64 14.84
N THR A 147 -4.31 -18.00 13.70
CA THR A 147 -5.21 -17.02 13.06
C THR A 147 -5.77 -17.54 11.73
N GLU A 148 -6.92 -17.02 11.31
CA GLU A 148 -7.51 -17.30 9.98
C GLU A 148 -6.58 -16.87 8.84
N LEU A 149 -5.81 -15.78 9.02
CA LEU A 149 -4.86 -15.28 8.02
C LEU A 149 -3.76 -16.29 7.68
N LYS A 150 -3.37 -17.20 8.59
CA LYS A 150 -2.40 -18.25 8.26
C LYS A 150 -2.87 -19.10 7.09
N SER A 151 -4.12 -19.58 7.15
CA SER A 151 -4.70 -20.40 6.09
C SER A 151 -4.80 -19.66 4.76
N HIS A 152 -5.04 -18.34 4.80
CA HIS A 152 -5.03 -17.49 3.61
C HIS A 152 -3.62 -17.37 3.02
N PHE A 153 -2.61 -17.13 3.85
CA PHE A 153 -1.22 -17.03 3.40
C PHE A 153 -0.63 -18.37 2.93
N GLU A 154 -1.08 -19.51 3.47
CA GLU A 154 -0.73 -20.83 2.94
C GLU A 154 -1.21 -20.98 1.50
N LYS A 155 -2.45 -20.60 1.21
CA LYS A 155 -2.98 -20.61 -0.16
C LYS A 155 -2.22 -19.65 -1.08
N ILE A 156 -1.84 -18.47 -0.61
CA ILE A 156 -1.00 -17.54 -1.39
C ILE A 156 0.37 -18.18 -1.69
N LYS A 157 1.03 -18.76 -0.67
CA LYS A 157 2.34 -19.43 -0.82
C LYS A 157 2.27 -20.54 -1.86
N ASP A 158 1.20 -21.32 -1.86
CA ASP A 158 0.98 -22.45 -2.76
C ASP A 158 0.45 -22.05 -4.14
N GLY A 159 0.26 -20.75 -4.40
CA GLY A 159 -0.27 -20.24 -5.67
C GLY A 159 -1.75 -20.57 -5.91
N GLN A 160 -2.49 -20.87 -4.84
CA GLN A 160 -3.92 -21.23 -4.85
C GLN A 160 -4.85 -20.02 -4.63
N ILE A 161 -4.32 -18.80 -4.57
CA ILE A 161 -5.11 -17.57 -4.58
C ILE A 161 -4.84 -16.84 -5.89
N SER A 162 -5.90 -16.73 -6.69
CA SER A 162 -5.98 -15.87 -7.85
C SER A 162 -6.86 -14.67 -7.52
N ALA A 163 -6.30 -13.46 -7.55
CA ALA A 163 -7.04 -12.25 -7.21
C ALA A 163 -7.24 -11.37 -8.45
N SER A 164 -8.49 -11.09 -8.80
CA SER A 164 -8.81 -10.11 -9.83
C SER A 164 -8.95 -8.72 -9.22
N ILE A 165 -7.98 -7.84 -9.49
CA ILE A 165 -7.91 -6.50 -8.88
C ILE A 165 -8.18 -5.44 -9.94
N LYS A 166 -9.17 -4.60 -9.65
CA LYS A 166 -9.44 -3.42 -10.47
C LYS A 166 -8.31 -2.39 -10.30
N PRO A 167 -7.66 -1.94 -11.39
CA PRO A 167 -6.62 -0.91 -11.29
C PRO A 167 -7.18 0.41 -10.76
N GLN A 168 -6.42 1.06 -9.87
CA GLN A 168 -6.79 2.36 -9.31
C GLN A 168 -6.81 3.47 -10.38
N GLN A 169 -5.93 3.38 -11.39
CA GLN A 169 -5.83 4.32 -12.50
C GLN A 169 -6.42 3.72 -13.78
N VAL A 170 -7.73 3.88 -13.97
CA VAL A 170 -8.44 3.33 -15.14
C VAL A 170 -7.96 3.91 -16.47
N TYR A 171 -7.44 5.13 -16.47
CA TYR A 171 -6.86 5.77 -17.66
C TYR A 171 -5.62 5.05 -18.21
N ASN A 172 -4.93 4.25 -17.39
CA ASN A 172 -3.77 3.50 -17.88
C ASN A 172 -4.20 2.37 -18.81
N ILE A 173 -5.45 1.88 -18.72
CA ILE A 173 -5.99 0.86 -19.63
C ILE A 173 -5.93 1.38 -21.07
N ALA A 174 -6.38 2.62 -21.30
CA ALA A 174 -6.35 3.28 -22.61
C ALA A 174 -4.92 3.53 -23.15
N LYS A 175 -3.90 3.53 -22.28
CA LYS A 175 -2.49 3.70 -22.69
C LYS A 175 -1.83 2.39 -23.11
N VAL A 176 -2.25 1.27 -22.52
CA VAL A 176 -1.59 -0.05 -22.69
C VAL A 176 -2.34 -0.97 -23.64
N PHE A 177 -3.60 -0.68 -23.94
CA PHE A 177 -4.43 -1.46 -24.85
C PHE A 177 -4.90 -0.62 -26.02
N ASP A 178 -4.76 -1.15 -27.23
CA ASP A 178 -5.22 -0.54 -28.46
C ASP A 178 -6.24 -1.47 -29.11
N GLY A 179 -7.53 -1.14 -28.97
CA GLY A 179 -8.66 -1.97 -29.35
C GLY A 179 -9.97 -1.49 -28.73
N THR A 180 -11.04 -2.22 -28.95
CA THR A 180 -12.38 -1.90 -28.43
C THR A 180 -12.58 -2.40 -26.99
N GLY A 181 -13.57 -1.84 -26.29
CA GLY A 181 -13.98 -2.35 -24.98
C GLY A 181 -14.40 -3.82 -25.02
N LYS A 182 -15.01 -4.24 -26.14
CA LYS A 182 -15.46 -5.62 -26.38
C LYS A 182 -14.30 -6.58 -26.51
N GLU A 183 -13.33 -6.24 -27.35
CA GLU A 183 -12.10 -7.02 -27.52
C GLU A 183 -11.36 -7.17 -26.19
N LEU A 184 -11.33 -6.12 -25.37
CA LEU A 184 -10.71 -6.18 -24.05
C LEU A 184 -11.45 -7.14 -23.12
N LEU A 185 -12.79 -7.14 -23.11
CA LEU A 185 -13.58 -8.05 -22.30
C LEU A 185 -13.40 -9.50 -22.74
N GLU A 186 -13.58 -9.77 -24.04
CA GLU A 186 -13.45 -11.11 -24.62
C GLU A 186 -12.04 -11.69 -24.40
N LYS A 187 -11.00 -10.85 -24.44
CA LYS A 187 -9.61 -11.26 -24.17
C LYS A 187 -9.38 -11.78 -22.74
N TYR A 188 -10.12 -11.28 -21.76
CA TYR A 188 -9.94 -11.62 -20.34
C TYR A 188 -11.12 -12.42 -19.76
N ASP A 189 -12.10 -12.79 -20.60
CA ASP A 189 -13.28 -13.53 -20.15
C ASP A 189 -12.96 -15.02 -19.98
N GLU A 190 -12.83 -15.42 -18.73
CA GLU A 190 -12.60 -16.81 -18.32
C GLU A 190 -13.91 -17.45 -17.82
N ARG A 191 -14.94 -16.64 -17.55
CA ARG A 191 -16.22 -17.04 -16.96
C ARG A 191 -17.37 -17.13 -17.96
N GLY A 192 -17.19 -16.60 -19.18
CA GLY A 192 -18.20 -16.57 -20.24
C GLY A 192 -19.36 -15.61 -19.96
N ILE A 193 -19.15 -14.58 -19.13
CA ILE A 193 -20.22 -13.66 -18.66
C ILE A 193 -20.15 -12.25 -19.27
N THR A 194 -19.32 -12.04 -20.30
CA THR A 194 -19.15 -10.73 -20.97
C THR A 194 -20.48 -10.08 -21.34
N ASN A 195 -21.35 -10.79 -22.07
CA ASN A 195 -22.63 -10.23 -22.54
C ASN A 195 -23.57 -9.84 -21.39
N GLN A 196 -23.54 -10.56 -20.27
CA GLN A 196 -24.33 -10.23 -19.08
C GLN A 196 -23.81 -8.96 -18.42
N LEU A 197 -22.49 -8.80 -18.31
CA LEU A 197 -21.87 -7.63 -17.69
C LEU A 197 -22.01 -6.38 -18.53
N ILE A 198 -21.96 -6.49 -19.87
CA ILE A 198 -22.22 -5.36 -20.78
C ILE A 198 -23.60 -4.74 -20.49
N LYS A 199 -24.62 -5.59 -20.33
CA LYS A 199 -25.99 -5.15 -20.01
C LYS A 199 -26.11 -4.60 -18.59
N THR A 200 -25.54 -5.32 -17.62
CA THR A 200 -25.67 -4.98 -16.19
C THR A 200 -24.96 -3.66 -15.85
N LEU A 201 -23.86 -3.35 -16.55
CA LEU A 201 -23.04 -2.16 -16.33
C LEU A 201 -23.31 -1.06 -17.37
N ASP A 202 -24.36 -1.16 -18.18
CA ASP A 202 -24.75 -0.16 -19.17
C ASP A 202 -23.58 0.28 -20.07
N LEU A 203 -23.01 -0.71 -20.75
CA LEU A 203 -21.88 -0.57 -21.68
C LEU A 203 -22.29 -0.80 -23.14
N GLU A 204 -23.56 -1.11 -23.44
CA GLU A 204 -24.03 -1.48 -24.79
C GLU A 204 -23.67 -0.43 -25.86
N ASN A 205 -23.74 0.87 -25.51
CA ASN A 205 -23.47 1.96 -26.45
C ASN A 205 -21.97 2.33 -26.58
N SER A 206 -21.11 1.78 -25.72
CA SER A 206 -19.70 2.18 -25.61
C SER A 206 -18.72 1.04 -25.82
N VAL A 207 -19.14 -0.22 -25.66
CA VAL A 207 -18.24 -1.38 -25.70
C VAL A 207 -17.58 -1.59 -27.07
N ASP A 208 -18.24 -1.19 -28.16
CA ASP A 208 -17.70 -1.28 -29.53
C ASP A 208 -16.79 -0.09 -29.90
N GLN A 209 -16.71 0.94 -29.05
CA GLN A 209 -15.78 2.07 -29.25
C GLN A 209 -14.37 1.70 -28.81
N ASN A 210 -13.37 2.43 -29.33
CA ASN A 210 -12.00 2.24 -28.89
C ASN A 210 -11.85 2.67 -27.43
N VAL A 211 -11.07 1.92 -26.63
CA VAL A 211 -10.88 2.20 -25.20
C VAL A 211 -10.34 3.62 -24.95
N LYS A 212 -9.60 4.21 -25.90
CA LYS A 212 -9.06 5.57 -25.82
C LYS A 212 -10.13 6.66 -25.96
N GLU A 213 -11.29 6.35 -26.53
CA GLU A 213 -12.39 7.29 -26.78
C GLU A 213 -13.41 7.32 -25.64
N LEU A 214 -13.37 6.32 -24.75
CA LEU A 214 -14.28 6.19 -23.63
C LEU A 214 -14.13 7.31 -22.60
N SER A 215 -15.26 7.77 -22.09
CA SER A 215 -15.31 8.69 -20.95
C SER A 215 -14.75 8.03 -19.68
N GLY A 216 -14.39 8.85 -18.67
CA GLY A 216 -13.90 8.33 -17.39
C GLY A 216 -14.90 7.40 -16.68
N GLY A 217 -16.21 7.68 -16.80
CA GLY A 217 -17.26 6.83 -16.23
C GLY A 217 -17.38 5.49 -16.95
N GLU A 218 -17.31 5.49 -18.28
CA GLU A 218 -17.31 4.26 -19.10
C GLU A 218 -16.07 3.42 -18.84
N LEU A 219 -14.88 4.04 -18.79
CA LEU A 219 -13.64 3.37 -18.40
C LEU A 219 -13.75 2.74 -17.00
N GLN A 220 -14.43 3.42 -16.06
CA GLN A 220 -14.61 2.89 -14.73
C GLN A 220 -15.54 1.66 -14.73
N ARG A 221 -16.62 1.68 -15.51
CA ARG A 221 -17.54 0.53 -15.66
C ARG A 221 -16.88 -0.62 -16.41
N LEU A 222 -16.18 -0.33 -17.50
CA LEU A 222 -15.37 -1.31 -18.24
C LEU A 222 -14.32 -1.96 -17.34
N ALA A 223 -13.61 -1.19 -16.51
CA ALA A 223 -12.65 -1.75 -15.57
C ALA A 223 -13.30 -2.65 -14.52
N VAL A 224 -14.53 -2.37 -14.06
CA VAL A 224 -15.28 -3.33 -13.22
C VAL A 224 -15.59 -4.59 -14.03
N ALA A 225 -16.11 -4.45 -15.24
CA ALA A 225 -16.46 -5.57 -16.11
C ALA A 225 -15.25 -6.50 -16.36
N VAL A 226 -14.11 -5.94 -16.78
CA VAL A 226 -12.85 -6.68 -17.01
C VAL A 226 -12.36 -7.40 -15.75
N THR A 227 -12.53 -6.80 -14.58
CA THR A 227 -12.16 -7.44 -13.31
C THR A 227 -13.11 -8.60 -13.00
N SER A 228 -14.40 -8.45 -13.31
CA SER A 228 -15.43 -9.44 -13.02
C SER A 228 -15.48 -10.63 -13.98
N VAL A 229 -15.02 -10.49 -15.23
CA VAL A 229 -15.01 -11.61 -16.21
C VAL A 229 -13.91 -12.63 -15.98
N LYS A 230 -12.86 -12.27 -15.22
CA LYS A 230 -11.78 -13.19 -14.83
C LYS A 230 -12.25 -14.19 -13.79
N ASP A 231 -11.79 -15.43 -13.90
CA ASP A 231 -12.01 -16.44 -12.88
C ASP A 231 -10.97 -16.24 -11.77
N ALA A 232 -11.46 -15.95 -10.57
CA ALA A 232 -10.66 -15.57 -9.42
C ALA A 232 -11.33 -16.06 -8.12
N ASP A 233 -10.51 -16.32 -7.09
CA ASP A 233 -10.94 -16.86 -5.79
C ASP A 233 -11.69 -15.88 -4.89
#